data_AF-A0A8J6MX26-F1
#
_entry.id   AF-A0A8J6MX26-F1
#
_cell.length_a   1.000
_cell.length_b   1.000
_cell.length_c   1.000
_cell.angle_alpha   90.00
_cell.angle_beta   90.00
_cell.angle_gamma   90.00
#
_symmetry.space_group_name_H-M   'P 1'
#
loop_
_entity.id
_entity.type
_entity.pdbx_description
1 polymer ?
#
loop_
_entity_poly.entity_id
_entity_poly.type
_entity_poly.pdbx_seq_one_letter_code
_entity_poly.pdbx_strand_id
1 'polypeptide(L)'
;MNETTNQSILGKFCAKTVGSTIVVTEIGVVKKVTNRTIHVDWGKKTWIYQNKDFRWVPLTKDEFERKYQKNRFAEDAQKRAVELGLEI
;
A
#
# COMPACT_ATOMS: atom_id res chain seq x y z
N MET A 1 22.36 12.09 -6.98
CA MET A 1 21.32 11.93 -5.94
C MET A 1 20.03 11.57 -6.65
N ASN A 2 19.37 10.49 -6.24
CA ASN A 2 18.51 9.68 -7.11
C ASN A 2 17.13 10.32 -7.39
N GLU A 3 16.95 10.88 -8.59
CA GLU A 3 15.67 11.44 -9.06
C GLU A 3 14.68 10.37 -9.57
N THR A 4 15.10 9.11 -9.71
CA THR A 4 14.31 8.04 -10.35
C THR A 4 13.30 7.35 -9.42
N THR A 5 13.32 7.62 -8.10
CA THR A 5 12.55 6.84 -7.11
C THR A 5 11.06 7.25 -7.04
N ASN A 6 10.71 8.50 -7.38
CA ASN A 6 9.37 9.03 -7.10
C ASN A 6 8.27 8.55 -8.07
N GLN A 7 8.57 8.33 -9.36
CA GLN A 7 7.59 7.75 -10.29
C GLN A 7 7.46 6.23 -10.15
N SER A 8 8.49 5.56 -9.64
CA SER A 8 8.55 4.10 -9.57
C SER A 8 7.55 3.49 -8.57
N ILE A 9 6.98 4.29 -7.67
CA ILE A 9 6.01 3.81 -6.67
C ILE A 9 4.55 4.11 -7.02
N LEU A 10 4.29 4.83 -8.12
CA LEU A 10 2.94 5.11 -8.59
C LEU A 10 2.24 3.79 -8.96
N GLY A 11 0.99 3.61 -8.54
CA GLY A 11 0.22 2.39 -8.81
C GLY A 11 0.61 1.18 -7.96
N LYS A 12 1.61 1.30 -7.08
CA LYS A 12 1.98 0.25 -6.13
C LYS A 12 1.04 0.22 -4.92
N PHE A 13 1.01 -0.93 -4.25
CA PHE A 13 0.18 -1.25 -3.11
C PHE A 13 0.95 -1.05 -1.80
N CYS A 14 0.25 -0.61 -0.77
CA CYS A 14 0.74 -0.46 0.59
C CYS A 14 -0.23 -1.19 1.52
N ALA A 15 0.27 -1.77 2.61
CA ALA A 15 -0.58 -2.39 3.63
C ALA A 15 -0.34 -1.72 4.98
N LYS A 16 -1.42 -1.48 5.71
CA LYS A 16 -1.36 -1.28 7.15
C LYS A 16 -1.52 -2.62 7.84
N THR A 17 -0.65 -2.87 8.80
CA THR A 17 -0.70 -4.05 9.65
C THR A 17 -0.81 -3.64 11.10
N VAL A 18 -1.57 -4.40 11.90
CA VAL A 18 -1.73 -4.15 13.35
C VAL A 18 -1.20 -5.34 14.14
N GLY A 19 -0.35 -5.04 15.14
CA GLY A 19 0.20 -5.99 16.09
C GLY A 19 1.45 -6.73 15.59
N SER A 20 2.11 -7.47 16.50
CA SER A 20 3.22 -8.39 16.18
C SER A 20 2.77 -9.54 15.28
N THR A 21 1.47 -9.85 15.30
CA THR A 21 0.81 -10.81 14.42
C THR A 21 0.39 -10.07 13.17
N ILE A 22 1.01 -10.42 12.05
CA ILE A 22 1.06 -9.70 10.78
C ILE A 22 -0.32 -9.61 10.07
N VAL A 23 -1.35 -9.04 10.72
CA VAL A 23 -2.71 -8.93 10.17
C VAL A 23 -2.82 -7.65 9.36
N VAL A 24 -3.18 -7.77 8.09
CA VAL A 24 -3.43 -6.63 7.19
C VAL A 24 -4.82 -6.08 7.47
N THR A 25 -4.89 -4.83 7.92
CA THR A 25 -6.15 -4.17 8.28
C THR A 25 -6.67 -3.24 7.19
N GLU A 26 -5.78 -2.65 6.40
CA GLU A 26 -6.14 -1.78 5.28
C GLU A 26 -5.14 -1.95 4.14
N ILE A 27 -5.63 -1.83 2.91
CA ILE A 27 -4.81 -1.87 1.69
C ILE A 27 -4.92 -0.51 0.99
N GLY A 28 -3.78 0.11 0.76
CA GLY A 28 -3.64 1.41 0.13
C GLY A 28 -3.02 1.28 -1.26
N VAL A 29 -3.41 2.17 -2.18
CA VAL A 29 -2.82 2.27 -3.52
C VAL A 29 -2.24 3.66 -3.72
N VAL A 30 -1.00 3.75 -4.15
CA VAL A 30 -0.37 5.03 -4.48
C VAL A 30 -1.01 5.58 -5.76
N LYS A 31 -1.84 6.62 -5.62
CA LYS A 31 -2.54 7.25 -6.76
C LYS A 31 -1.76 8.39 -7.38
N LYS A 32 -0.96 9.10 -6.58
CA LYS A 32 -0.19 10.26 -7.05
C LYS A 32 1.07 10.39 -6.21
N VAL A 33 2.18 10.65 -6.88
CA VAL A 33 3.44 11.02 -6.24
C VAL A 33 3.86 12.37 -6.78
N THR A 34 4.20 13.27 -5.87
CA THR A 34 4.83 14.55 -6.19
C THR A 34 6.21 14.59 -5.55
N ASN A 35 6.99 15.63 -5.85
CA ASN A 35 8.33 15.77 -5.31
C ASN A 35 8.37 15.76 -3.76
N ARG A 36 7.30 16.24 -3.10
CA ARG A 36 7.25 16.36 -1.63
C ARG A 36 6.21 15.46 -0.97
N THR A 37 5.22 14.97 -1.71
CA THR A 37 4.08 14.24 -1.14
C THR A 37 3.72 12.97 -1.90
N ILE A 38 3.21 11.99 -1.18
CA ILE A 38 2.70 10.71 -1.70
C ILE A 38 1.23 10.60 -1.29
N HIS A 39 0.35 10.45 -2.28
CA HIS A 39 -1.08 10.31 -2.09
C HIS A 39 -1.42 8.83 -2.17
N VAL A 40 -1.89 8.25 -1.07
CA VAL A 40 -2.28 6.85 -0.99
C VAL A 40 -3.77 6.77 -0.74
N ASP A 41 -4.46 6.08 -1.64
CA ASP A 41 -5.87 5.78 -1.52
C ASP A 41 -6.08 4.50 -0.73
N TRP A 42 -6.62 4.61 0.48
CA TRP A 42 -6.92 3.47 1.37
C TRP A 42 -8.35 2.93 1.19
N GLY A 43 -9.00 3.22 0.07
CA GLY A 43 -10.39 2.84 -0.22
C GLY A 43 -11.45 3.69 0.47
N LYS A 44 -11.27 3.99 1.77
CA LYS A 44 -12.18 4.89 2.52
C LYS A 44 -11.82 6.36 2.34
N LYS A 45 -10.53 6.65 2.20
CA LYS A 45 -10.00 8.02 2.08
C LYS A 45 -8.62 8.01 1.43
N THR A 46 -8.35 9.01 0.61
CA THR A 46 -6.99 9.30 0.17
C THR A 46 -6.25 10.11 1.23
N TRP A 47 -5.13 9.57 1.70
CA TRP A 47 -4.22 10.22 2.64
C TRP A 47 -3.00 10.75 1.93
N ILE A 48 -2.54 11.92 2.35
CA ILE A 48 -1.37 12.61 1.79
C ILE A 48 -0.26 12.55 2.82
N TYR A 49 0.84 11.89 2.46
CA TYR A 49 2.03 11.75 3.27
C TYR A 49 3.14 12.63 2.72
N GLN A 50 4.00 13.16 3.57
CA GLN A 50 5.26 13.74 3.11
C GLN A 50 6.24 12.62 2.75
N ASN A 51 7.04 12.82 1.71
CA ASN A 51 7.98 11.80 1.21
C ASN A 51 8.92 11.30 2.33
N LYS A 52 9.46 12.23 3.14
CA LYS A 52 10.34 11.92 4.27
C LYS A 52 9.66 11.15 5.42
N ASP A 53 8.33 11.24 5.53
CA ASP A 53 7.54 10.63 6.59
C ASP A 53 6.78 9.38 6.11
N PHE A 54 6.97 9.00 4.84
CA PHE A 54 6.30 7.85 4.26
C PHE A 54 6.98 6.55 4.71
N ARG A 55 6.37 5.89 5.69
CA ARG A 55 6.91 4.67 6.32
C ARG A 55 6.43 3.37 5.66
N TRP A 56 5.51 3.45 4.71
CA TRP A 56 4.97 2.28 4.04
C TRP A 56 5.89 1.84 2.91
N VAL A 57 5.99 0.53 2.71
CA VAL A 57 6.76 -0.03 1.60
C VAL A 57 5.80 -0.23 0.43
N PRO A 58 5.92 0.54 -0.67
CA PRO A 58 5.10 0.37 -1.85
C PRO A 58 5.57 -0.85 -2.64
N LEU A 59 4.68 -1.82 -2.81
CA LEU A 59 4.95 -3.11 -3.45
C LEU A 59 4.15 -3.24 -4.73
N THR A 60 4.69 -3.97 -5.71
CA THR A 60 3.90 -4.40 -6.86
C THR A 60 2.83 -5.42 -6.46
N LYS A 61 1.88 -5.72 -7.36
CA LYS A 61 0.83 -6.72 -7.13
C LYS A 61 1.45 -8.06 -6.66
N ASP A 62 2.37 -8.58 -7.45
CA ASP A 62 3.06 -9.85 -7.23
C ASP A 62 3.84 -9.88 -5.90
N GLU A 63 4.57 -8.79 -5.60
CA GLU A 63 5.30 -8.68 -4.32
C GLU A 63 4.36 -8.60 -3.12
N PHE A 64 3.23 -7.90 -3.27
CA PHE A 64 2.24 -7.78 -2.22
C PHE A 64 1.61 -9.14 -1.92
N GLU A 65 1.18 -9.85 -2.97
CA GLU A 65 0.61 -11.19 -2.85
C GLU A 65 1.61 -12.13 -2.19
N ARG A 66 2.85 -12.22 -2.68
CA ARG A 66 3.89 -13.08 -2.08
C ARG A 66 4.21 -12.73 -0.63
N LYS A 67 4.27 -11.44 -0.30
CA LYS A 67 4.62 -10.99 1.05
C LYS A 67 3.50 -11.25 2.05
N TYR A 68 2.26 -11.07 1.62
CA TYR A 68 1.09 -11.16 2.49
C TYR A 68 0.28 -12.45 2.29
N GLN A 69 0.73 -13.39 1.46
CA GLN A 69 0.04 -14.67 1.17
C GLN A 69 -0.29 -15.48 2.43
N LYS A 70 0.56 -15.38 3.47
CA LYS A 70 0.39 -16.14 4.72
C LYS A 70 -0.25 -15.29 5.83
N ASN A 71 -0.62 -14.06 5.51
CA ASN A 71 -1.13 -13.11 6.49
C ASN A 71 -2.64 -13.24 6.61
N ARG A 72 -3.15 -12.90 7.79
CA ARG A 72 -4.59 -12.72 7.95
C ARG A 72 -4.96 -11.33 7.45
N PHE A 73 -6.06 -11.23 6.75
CA PHE A 73 -6.63 -9.95 6.33
C PHE A 73 -7.90 -9.73 7.12
N ALA A 74 -8.08 -8.52 7.64
CA ALA A 74 -9.37 -8.10 8.17
C ALA A 74 -10.42 -8.10 7.04
N GLU A 75 -11.70 -8.26 7.36
CA GLU A 75 -12.77 -8.34 6.35
C GLU A 75 -12.78 -7.12 5.40
N ASP A 76 -12.51 -5.94 5.93
CA ASP A 76 -12.44 -4.69 5.14
C ASP A 76 -11.26 -4.73 4.16
N ALA A 77 -10.11 -5.27 4.59
CA ALA A 77 -8.93 -5.46 3.75
C ALA A 77 -9.14 -6.55 2.70
N GLN A 78 -9.84 -7.64 3.03
CA GLN A 78 -10.19 -8.69 2.06
C GLN A 78 -11.08 -8.15 0.96
N LYS A 79 -12.16 -7.44 1.31
CA LYS A 79 -13.04 -6.79 0.33
C LYS A 79 -12.25 -5.87 -0.59
N ARG A 80 -11.36 -5.05 -0.01
CA ARG A 80 -10.52 -4.15 -0.78
C ARG A 80 -9.54 -4.89 -1.69
N ALA A 81 -8.97 -6.00 -1.23
CA ALA A 81 -8.07 -6.81 -2.06
C ALA A 81 -8.79 -7.34 -3.30
N VAL A 82 -10.02 -7.85 -3.13
CA VAL A 82 -10.86 -8.32 -4.24
C VAL A 82 -11.20 -7.17 -5.21
N GLU A 83 -11.56 -5.99 -4.71
CA GLU A 83 -11.81 -4.81 -5.56
C GLU A 83 -10.58 -4.38 -6.37
N LEU A 84 -9.39 -4.56 -5.79
CA LEU A 84 -8.10 -4.23 -6.41
C LEU A 84 -7.57 -5.36 -7.30
N GLY A 85 -8.27 -6.50 -7.35
CA GLY A 85 -7.87 -7.69 -8.11
C GLY A 85 -6.63 -8.38 -7.56
N LEU A 86 -6.39 -8.30 -6.25
CA LEU A 86 -5.32 -9.02 -5.53
C LEU A 86 -5.80 -10.45 -5.18
N GLU A 87 -4.99 -11.45 -5.45
CA GLU A 87 -5.20 -12.85 -5.13
C GLU A 87 -4.46 -13.18 -3.83
N ILE A 88 -5.15 -12.99 -2.70
CA ILE A 88 -4.63 -13.14 -1.34
C ILE A 88 -5.35 -14.24 -0.55
#